data_AF-A0AAU9TSC4-F1
#
_entry.id   AF-A0AAU9TSC4-F1
#
_cell.length_a   1.000
_cell.length_b   1.000
_cell.length_c   1.000
_cell.angle_alpha   90.00
_cell.angle_beta   90.00
_cell.angle_gamma   90.00
#
_symmetry.space_group_name_H-M   'P 1'
#
loop_
_entity.id
_entity.type
_entity.pdbx_description
1 polymer ?
#
loop_
_entity_poly.entity_id
_entity_poly.type
_entity_poly.pdbx_seq_one_letter_code
_entity_poly.pdbx_strand_id
1 'polypeptide(L)'
;MWKSVLSEDIKNKGNSYIHGNVRLCGKHFEQKYHTRVLTSEKINYIKESSKLKVKLLKAQEKCKTLAQRLRKAENFSKNSSFIKAIEKLPDPALLFTKMQLQYMKKPRGRRFFIEEKILALTIYKQSQKAYNLMRKLFVLPSKRSLQKILNLIPLKPGINEFVFENLKKTVAK
;
A
#
# COMPACT_ATOMS: atom_id res chain seq x y z
N MET A 1 21.48 -21.62 44.28
CA MET A 1 20.88 -20.91 45.43
C MET A 1 22.03 -20.51 46.36
N TRP A 2 22.33 -19.21 46.56
CA TRP A 2 23.58 -18.71 47.19
C TRP A 2 23.95 -19.32 48.55
N LYS A 3 22.97 -19.88 49.27
CA LYS A 3 23.19 -20.66 50.49
C LYS A 3 24.11 -21.87 50.29
N SER A 4 24.26 -22.39 49.06
CA SER A 4 25.10 -23.55 48.76
C SER A 4 26.60 -23.32 48.95
N VAL A 5 27.03 -22.06 49.03
CA VAL A 5 28.45 -21.68 49.20
C VAL A 5 28.80 -21.45 50.69
N LEU A 6 27.80 -21.48 51.57
CA LEU A 6 28.00 -21.36 53.02
C LEU A 6 28.21 -22.74 53.64
N SER A 7 29.02 -22.82 54.69
CA SER A 7 29.12 -24.03 55.51
C SER A 7 27.77 -24.34 56.19
N GLU A 8 27.50 -25.62 56.43
CA GLU A 8 26.23 -26.10 57.00
C GLU A 8 25.91 -25.40 58.33
N ASP A 9 26.94 -25.16 59.15
CA ASP A 9 26.85 -24.49 60.44
C ASP A 9 26.32 -23.05 60.34
N ILE A 10 26.64 -22.35 59.24
CA ILE A 10 26.19 -20.98 59.00
C ILE A 10 24.76 -20.98 58.46
N LYS A 11 24.38 -21.98 57.66
CA LYS A 11 23.00 -22.11 57.14
C LYS A 11 22.00 -22.29 58.27
N ASN A 12 22.38 -23.00 59.33
CA ASN A 12 21.52 -23.31 60.48
C ASN A 12 21.29 -22.12 61.43
N LYS A 13 22.11 -21.06 61.35
CA LYS A 13 21.96 -19.85 62.18
C LYS A 13 20.85 -18.90 61.72
N GLY A 14 20.15 -19.23 60.63
CA GLY A 14 19.01 -18.48 60.13
C GLY A 14 19.39 -17.24 59.29
N ASN A 15 18.42 -16.73 58.55
CA ASN A 15 18.68 -15.66 57.57
C ASN A 15 19.11 -14.34 58.24
N SER A 16 18.56 -14.00 59.42
CA SER A 16 18.88 -12.76 60.13
C SER A 16 20.36 -12.67 60.52
N TYR A 17 20.91 -13.76 61.06
CA TYR A 17 22.33 -13.85 61.40
C TYR A 17 23.22 -13.71 60.16
N ILE A 18 22.86 -14.40 59.07
CA ILE A 18 23.64 -14.37 57.83
C ILE A 18 23.67 -12.95 57.24
N HIS A 19 22.58 -12.19 57.33
CA HIS A 19 22.51 -10.82 56.82
C HIS A 19 23.30 -9.80 57.64
N GLY A 20 23.42 -9.98 58.96
CA GLY A 20 24.17 -9.06 59.83
C GLY A 20 25.68 -9.33 59.85
N ASN A 21 26.08 -10.60 59.75
CA ASN A 21 27.43 -11.02 60.12
C ASN A 21 28.25 -11.67 58.99
N VAL A 22 27.64 -12.00 57.85
CA VAL A 22 28.35 -12.64 56.73
C VAL A 22 28.55 -11.62 55.61
N ARG A 23 29.81 -11.33 55.26
CA ARG A 23 30.15 -10.53 54.07
C ARG A 23 29.79 -11.32 52.81
N LEU A 24 28.63 -11.00 52.23
CA LEU A 24 28.28 -11.44 50.88
C LEU A 24 29.01 -10.55 49.87
N CYS A 25 29.66 -11.14 48.86
CA CYS A 25 30.32 -10.33 47.83
C CYS A 25 29.28 -9.49 47.06
N GLY A 26 29.64 -8.25 46.70
CA GLY A 26 28.72 -7.27 46.10
C GLY A 26 27.96 -7.79 44.89
N LYS A 27 28.59 -8.68 44.09
CA LYS A 27 27.98 -9.33 42.93
C LYS A 27 26.73 -10.16 43.26
N HIS A 28 26.70 -10.83 44.43
CA HIS A 28 25.55 -11.61 44.87
C HIS A 28 24.47 -10.76 45.57
N PHE A 29 24.88 -9.65 46.19
CA PHE A 29 23.95 -8.67 46.76
C PHE A 29 23.20 -7.93 45.65
N GLU A 30 23.90 -7.48 44.60
CA GLU A 30 23.33 -6.78 43.46
C GLU A 30 22.32 -7.63 42.65
N GLN A 31 22.59 -8.93 42.48
CA GLN A 31 21.66 -9.82 41.76
C GLN A 31 20.28 -9.94 42.42
N LYS A 32 20.18 -9.78 43.74
CA LYS A 32 18.90 -9.88 44.47
C LYS A 32 18.28 -8.52 44.81
N TYR A 33 19.09 -7.49 45.07
CA TYR A 33 18.61 -6.19 45.58
C TYR A 33 18.77 -5.02 44.61
N HIS A 34 19.50 -5.17 43.49
CA HIS A 34 19.70 -4.12 42.48
C HIS A 34 19.22 -4.47 41.06
N THR A 35 18.34 -5.47 40.90
CA THR A 35 17.39 -5.33 39.79
C THR A 35 16.47 -4.18 40.16
N ARG A 36 16.76 -2.96 39.69
CA ARG A 36 15.81 -1.84 39.79
C ARG A 36 14.53 -2.32 39.15
N VAL A 37 13.57 -2.77 39.96
CA VAL A 37 12.23 -3.11 39.51
C VAL A 37 11.66 -1.81 38.96
N LEU A 38 11.66 -1.70 37.63
CA LEU A 38 11.13 -0.52 36.97
C LEU A 38 9.66 -0.42 37.38
N THR A 39 9.26 0.75 37.88
CA THR A 39 7.85 1.00 38.18
C THR A 39 7.03 0.80 36.91
N SER A 40 5.77 0.35 37.07
CA SER A 40 4.83 0.15 35.96
C SER A 40 4.76 1.38 35.03
N GLU A 41 4.84 2.58 35.61
CA GLU A 41 4.91 3.86 34.91
C GLU A 41 6.16 4.00 34.04
N LYS A 42 7.35 3.66 34.55
CA LYS A 42 8.61 3.69 33.77
C LYS A 42 8.59 2.67 32.64
N ILE A 43 8.04 1.48 32.88
CA ILE A 43 7.87 0.45 31.84
C ILE A 43 6.92 0.97 30.74
N ASN A 44 5.82 1.62 31.11
CA ASN A 44 4.87 2.20 30.17
C ASN A 44 5.50 3.34 29.35
N TYR A 45 6.25 4.23 30.00
CA TYR A 45 6.99 5.29 29.33
C TYR A 45 7.99 4.75 28.29
N ILE A 46 8.77 3.72 28.64
CA ILE A 46 9.71 3.08 27.71
C ILE A 46 8.98 2.45 26.53
N LYS A 47 7.84 1.78 26.77
CA LYS A 47 7.00 1.21 25.71
C LYS A 47 6.46 2.30 24.79
N GLU A 48 6.02 3.43 25.33
CA GLU A 48 5.46 4.54 24.58
C GLU A 48 6.54 5.26 23.74
N SER A 49 7.71 5.52 24.33
CA SER A 49 8.88 6.04 23.64
C SER A 49 9.34 5.12 22.49
N SER A 50 9.31 3.80 22.71
CA SER A 50 9.60 2.81 21.67
C SER A 50 8.58 2.87 20.51
N LYS A 51 7.28 2.98 20.82
CA LYS A 51 6.23 3.15 19.80
C LYS A 51 6.41 4.44 19.00
N LEU A 52 6.75 5.54 19.66
CA LEU A 52 7.00 6.84 19.01
C LEU A 52 8.23 6.75 18.08
N LYS A 53 9.32 6.12 18.52
CA LYS A 53 10.52 5.89 17.69
C LYS A 53 10.20 5.10 16.43
N VAL A 54 9.41 4.02 16.54
CA VAL A 54 8.98 3.23 15.38
C VAL A 54 8.10 4.05 14.42
N LYS A 55 7.18 4.88 14.93
CA LYS A 55 6.37 5.78 14.09
C LYS A 55 7.25 6.80 13.34
N LEU A 56 8.23 7.38 14.03
CA LEU A 56 9.16 8.35 13.46
C LEU A 56 9.99 7.74 12.33
N LEU A 57 10.56 6.54 12.55
CA LEU A 57 11.33 5.83 11.53
C LEU A 57 10.48 5.53 10.28
N LYS A 58 9.24 5.05 10.48
CA LYS A 58 8.29 4.80 9.36
C LYS A 58 7.94 6.08 8.61
N ALA A 59 7.76 7.19 9.32
CA ALA A 59 7.50 8.49 8.68
C ALA A 59 8.71 8.96 7.85
N GLN A 60 9.92 8.86 8.40
CA GLN A 60 11.15 9.20 7.68
C GLN A 60 11.34 8.36 6.42
N GLU A 61 11.08 7.06 6.49
CA GLU A 61 11.19 6.16 5.35
C GLU A 61 10.15 6.47 4.25
N LYS A 62 8.92 6.83 4.64
CA LYS A 62 7.91 7.37 3.72
C LYS A 62 8.37 8.66 3.04
N CYS A 63 8.95 9.59 3.79
CA CYS A 63 9.48 10.84 3.21
C CYS A 63 10.61 10.56 2.21
N LYS A 64 11.54 9.65 2.54
CA LYS A 64 12.64 9.25 1.64
C LYS A 64 12.10 8.63 0.34
N THR A 65 11.16 7.69 0.43
CA THR A 65 10.57 7.04 -0.74
C THR A 65 9.76 8.02 -1.60
N LEU A 66 9.03 8.94 -0.97
CA LEU A 66 8.32 10.00 -1.68
C LEU A 66 9.29 10.94 -2.41
N ALA A 67 10.35 11.41 -1.75
CA ALA A 67 11.36 12.26 -2.36
C ALA A 67 12.03 11.59 -3.57
N GLN A 68 12.35 10.29 -3.47
CA GLN A 68 12.87 9.52 -4.61
C GLN A 68 11.87 9.43 -5.77
N ARG A 69 10.58 9.26 -5.48
CA ARG A 69 9.53 9.25 -6.51
C ARG A 69 9.37 10.61 -7.19
N LEU A 70 9.44 11.70 -6.42
CA LEU A 70 9.39 13.07 -6.94
C LEU A 70 10.58 13.35 -7.87
N ARG A 71 11.81 13.03 -7.45
CA ARG A 71 13.00 13.18 -8.31
C ARG A 71 12.87 12.40 -9.63
N LYS A 72 12.36 11.17 -9.57
CA LYS A 72 12.10 10.37 -10.78
C LYS A 72 11.05 11.01 -11.68
N ALA A 73 9.97 11.54 -11.10
CA ALA A 73 8.91 12.24 -11.84
C ALA A 73 9.42 13.55 -12.48
N GLU A 74 10.22 14.33 -11.75
CA GLU A 74 10.86 15.55 -12.28
C GLU A 74 11.79 15.23 -13.45
N ASN A 75 12.64 14.21 -13.31
CA ASN A 75 13.54 13.79 -14.40
C ASN A 75 12.76 13.32 -15.64
N PHE A 76 11.64 12.64 -15.44
CA PHE A 76 10.75 12.26 -16.54
C PHE A 76 10.10 13.48 -17.19
N SER A 77 9.64 14.45 -16.40
CA SER A 77 9.05 15.70 -16.89
C SER A 77 10.04 16.57 -17.67
N LYS A 78 11.34 16.47 -17.38
CA LYS A 78 12.41 17.17 -18.12
C LYS A 78 12.63 16.60 -19.52
N ASN A 79 12.15 15.39 -19.81
CA ASN A 79 12.26 14.78 -21.13
C ASN A 79 11.25 15.41 -22.11
N SER A 80 11.62 16.57 -22.65
CA SER A 80 10.76 17.38 -23.53
C SER A 80 10.36 16.65 -24.82
N SER A 81 11.21 15.78 -25.36
CA SER A 81 10.92 15.01 -26.58
C SER A 81 9.77 14.03 -26.36
N PHE A 82 9.74 13.35 -25.21
CA PHE A 82 8.67 12.42 -24.87
C PHE A 82 7.34 13.15 -24.65
N ILE A 83 7.35 14.27 -23.91
CA ILE A 83 6.14 15.06 -23.66
C ILE A 83 5.55 15.60 -24.96
N LYS A 84 6.38 16.18 -25.84
CA LYS A 84 5.97 16.65 -27.17
C LYS A 84 5.40 15.53 -28.03
N ALA A 85 5.93 14.31 -27.93
CA ALA A 85 5.40 13.16 -28.66
C ALA A 85 4.02 12.74 -28.15
N ILE A 86 3.82 12.73 -26.83
CA ILE A 86 2.52 12.41 -26.21
C ILE A 86 1.47 13.48 -26.53
N GLU A 87 1.83 14.75 -26.50
CA GLU A 87 0.91 15.87 -26.78
C GLU A 87 0.37 15.85 -28.21
N LYS A 88 1.13 15.27 -29.16
CA LYS A 88 0.71 15.14 -30.56
C LYS A 88 -0.18 13.93 -30.83
N LEU A 89 -0.39 13.04 -29.85
CA LEU A 89 -1.22 11.86 -30.05
C LEU A 89 -2.71 12.24 -30.15
N PRO A 90 -3.48 11.61 -31.05
CA PRO A 90 -4.94 11.72 -31.05
C PRO A 90 -5.53 11.27 -29.71
N ASP A 91 -6.64 11.87 -29.28
CA ASP A 91 -7.27 11.60 -27.98
C ASP A 91 -7.47 10.10 -27.68
N PRO A 92 -7.98 9.26 -28.61
CA PRO A 92 -8.14 7.83 -28.36
C PRO A 92 -6.80 7.11 -28.13
N ALA A 93 -5.75 7.51 -28.85
CA ALA A 93 -4.41 6.94 -28.72
C ALA A 93 -3.73 7.41 -27.44
N LEU A 94 -3.93 8.67 -27.06
CA LEU A 94 -3.49 9.23 -25.79
C LEU A 94 -4.14 8.51 -24.62
N LEU A 95 -5.47 8.33 -24.66
CA LEU A 95 -6.24 7.59 -23.65
C LEU A 95 -5.76 6.14 -23.55
N PHE A 96 -5.56 5.47 -24.69
CA PHE A 96 -5.05 4.10 -24.71
C PHE A 96 -3.66 4.01 -24.07
N THR A 97 -2.75 4.91 -24.42
CA THR A 97 -1.37 4.93 -23.92
C THR A 97 -1.33 5.23 -22.42
N LYS A 98 -2.11 6.21 -21.95
CA LYS A 98 -2.29 6.51 -20.53
C LYS A 98 -2.79 5.28 -19.77
N MET A 99 -3.82 4.60 -20.29
CA MET A 99 -4.35 3.37 -19.71
C MET A 99 -3.27 2.27 -19.63
N GLN A 100 -2.47 2.08 -20.68
CA GLN A 100 -1.38 1.09 -20.65
C GLN A 100 -0.36 1.40 -19.56
N LEU A 101 0.07 2.66 -19.44
CA LEU A 101 1.07 3.10 -18.45
C LEU A 101 0.55 2.99 -17.01
N GLN A 102 -0.69 3.42 -16.75
CA GLN A 102 -1.29 3.39 -15.41
C GLN A 102 -1.41 1.98 -14.85
N TYR A 103 -1.78 1.01 -15.70
CA TYR A 103 -2.08 -0.35 -15.27
C TYR A 103 -1.00 -1.38 -15.65
N MET A 104 0.24 -0.92 -15.90
CA MET A 104 1.38 -1.79 -16.21
C MET A 104 1.67 -2.81 -15.11
N LYS A 105 1.61 -2.39 -13.84
CA LYS A 105 1.68 -3.34 -12.72
C LYS A 105 0.45 -4.24 -12.77
N LYS A 106 0.61 -5.54 -12.51
CA LYS A 106 -0.50 -6.50 -12.45
C LYS A 106 -1.11 -6.50 -11.03
N PRO A 107 -2.17 -5.71 -10.75
CA PRO A 107 -2.90 -5.86 -9.49
C PRO A 107 -3.74 -7.15 -9.51
N ARG A 108 -4.26 -7.54 -8.34
CA ARG A 108 -5.30 -8.58 -8.23
C ARG A 108 -6.56 -8.25 -9.06
N GLY A 109 -6.81 -6.97 -9.34
CA GLY A 109 -7.88 -6.49 -10.22
C GLY A 109 -7.65 -5.05 -10.68
N ARG A 110 -8.10 -4.71 -11.89
CA ARG A 110 -7.99 -3.37 -12.47
C ARG A 110 -9.35 -2.69 -12.51
N ARG A 111 -9.43 -1.45 -12.03
CA ARG A 111 -10.63 -0.62 -12.11
C ARG A 111 -10.46 0.37 -13.24
N PHE A 112 -11.08 0.08 -14.39
CA PHE A 112 -11.07 0.97 -15.54
C PHE A 112 -12.12 2.08 -15.41
N PHE A 113 -11.81 3.26 -15.93
CA PHE A 113 -12.72 4.39 -16.10
C PHE A 113 -13.74 4.14 -17.20
N ILE A 114 -14.81 4.95 -17.24
CA ILE A 114 -15.87 4.79 -18.23
C ILE A 114 -15.36 5.05 -19.65
N GLU A 115 -14.57 6.10 -19.85
CA GLU A 115 -13.96 6.48 -21.13
C GLU A 115 -13.06 5.37 -21.69
N GLU A 116 -12.19 4.80 -20.85
CA GLU A 116 -11.32 3.67 -21.21
C GLU A 116 -12.13 2.45 -21.65
N LYS A 117 -13.24 2.20 -20.97
CA LYS A 117 -14.13 1.11 -21.33
C LYS A 117 -14.94 1.40 -22.59
N ILE A 118 -15.34 2.66 -22.84
CA ILE A 118 -15.97 3.08 -24.09
C ILE A 118 -15.00 2.86 -25.25
N LEU A 119 -13.75 3.32 -25.13
CA LEU A 119 -12.71 3.08 -26.14
C LEU A 119 -12.53 1.58 -26.41
N ALA A 120 -12.43 0.78 -25.36
CA ALA A 120 -12.33 -0.67 -25.48
C ALA A 120 -13.60 -1.31 -26.09
N LEU A 121 -14.79 -0.76 -25.80
CA LEU A 121 -16.06 -1.18 -26.38
C LEU A 121 -16.10 -0.89 -27.88
N THR A 122 -15.59 0.25 -28.34
CA THR A 122 -15.48 0.58 -29.76
C THR A 122 -14.66 -0.48 -30.50
N ILE A 123 -13.47 -0.83 -29.98
CA ILE A 123 -12.63 -1.89 -30.58
C ILE A 123 -13.35 -3.24 -30.57
N TYR A 124 -14.02 -3.57 -29.46
CA TYR A 124 -14.78 -4.81 -29.31
C TYR A 124 -15.92 -4.93 -30.32
N LYS A 125 -16.65 -3.83 -30.57
CA LYS A 125 -17.75 -3.78 -31.53
C LYS A 125 -17.26 -3.79 -32.98
N GLN A 126 -16.09 -3.21 -33.26
CA GLN A 126 -15.46 -3.29 -34.57
C GLN A 126 -15.06 -4.73 -34.92
N SER A 127 -14.38 -5.44 -34.00
CA SER A 127 -13.99 -6.83 -34.21
C SER A 127 -13.76 -7.58 -32.90
N GLN A 128 -14.60 -8.57 -32.65
CA GLN A 128 -14.49 -9.42 -31.48
C GLN A 128 -13.18 -10.22 -31.43
N LYS A 129 -12.76 -10.74 -32.59
CA LYS A 129 -11.56 -11.59 -32.71
C LYS A 129 -10.31 -10.76 -32.46
N ALA A 130 -10.23 -9.56 -33.06
CA ALA A 130 -9.12 -8.64 -32.84
C ALA A 130 -9.04 -8.21 -31.37
N TYR A 131 -10.18 -7.92 -30.73
CA TYR A 131 -10.21 -7.57 -29.30
C TYR A 131 -9.69 -8.71 -28.40
N ASN A 132 -10.02 -9.96 -28.72
CA ASN A 132 -9.53 -11.11 -27.95
C ASN A 132 -8.01 -11.25 -28.05
N LEU A 133 -7.45 -11.00 -29.23
CA LEU A 133 -6.00 -10.99 -29.45
C LEU A 133 -5.37 -9.82 -28.69
N MET A 134 -5.88 -8.60 -28.90
CA MET A 134 -5.34 -7.39 -28.26
C MET A 134 -5.38 -7.47 -26.74
N ARG A 135 -6.40 -8.09 -26.13
CA ARG A 135 -6.40 -8.26 -24.67
C ARG A 135 -5.24 -9.13 -24.17
N LYS A 136 -4.82 -10.14 -24.93
CA LYS A 136 -3.68 -10.98 -24.52
C LYS A 136 -2.38 -10.18 -24.48
N LEU A 137 -2.28 -9.14 -25.33
CA LEU A 137 -1.09 -8.31 -25.51
C LEU A 137 -1.11 -7.04 -24.64
N PHE A 138 -2.28 -6.42 -24.49
CA PHE A 138 -2.47 -5.11 -23.87
C PHE A 138 -3.37 -5.18 -22.64
N VAL A 139 -3.24 -4.18 -21.77
CA VAL A 139 -4.12 -4.00 -20.63
C VAL A 139 -5.48 -3.51 -21.10
N LEU A 140 -6.44 -4.43 -21.22
CA LEU A 140 -7.80 -4.16 -21.68
C LEU A 140 -8.87 -4.69 -20.72
N PRO A 141 -10.06 -4.04 -20.65
CA PRO A 141 -11.17 -4.48 -19.82
C PRO A 141 -11.69 -5.89 -20.11
N SER A 142 -12.38 -6.43 -19.10
CA SER A 142 -13.38 -7.51 -19.09
C SER A 142 -14.35 -7.61 -20.27
N LYS A 143 -14.71 -8.80 -20.84
CA LYS A 143 -15.82 -8.88 -21.81
C LYS A 143 -17.11 -8.67 -21.03
N ARG A 144 -17.17 -9.34 -19.88
CA ARG A 144 -18.16 -9.11 -18.83
C ARG A 144 -18.18 -7.66 -18.37
N SER A 145 -17.03 -6.99 -18.26
CA SER A 145 -17.00 -5.57 -17.89
C SER A 145 -17.59 -4.66 -18.97
N LEU A 146 -17.36 -4.96 -20.26
CA LEU A 146 -17.95 -4.23 -21.36
C LEU A 146 -19.47 -4.48 -21.46
N GLN A 147 -19.89 -5.73 -21.29
CA GLN A 147 -21.32 -6.09 -21.22
C GLN A 147 -22.03 -5.38 -20.07
N LYS A 148 -21.40 -5.27 -18.89
CA LYS A 148 -21.95 -4.50 -17.77
C LYS A 148 -22.24 -3.05 -18.13
N ILE A 149 -21.42 -2.41 -18.97
CA ILE A 149 -21.70 -1.04 -19.44
C ILE A 149 -22.86 -1.02 -20.41
N LEU A 150 -22.90 -1.95 -21.36
CA LEU A 150 -24.02 -2.04 -22.31
C LEU A 150 -25.35 -2.23 -21.59
N ASN A 151 -25.37 -3.02 -20.51
CA ASN A 151 -26.55 -3.27 -19.71
C ASN A 151 -27.03 -2.04 -18.90
N LEU A 152 -26.21 -0.98 -18.79
CA LEU A 152 -26.66 0.27 -18.17
C LEU A 152 -27.60 1.07 -19.09
N ILE A 153 -27.62 0.76 -20.39
CA ILE A 153 -28.48 1.44 -21.36
C ILE A 153 -29.87 0.79 -21.27
N PRO A 154 -30.91 1.49 -20.78
CA PRO A 154 -32.24 0.93 -20.69
C PRO A 154 -32.84 0.80 -22.09
N LEU A 155 -32.92 -0.43 -22.60
CA LEU A 155 -33.63 -0.74 -23.83
C LEU A 155 -35.01 -1.28 -23.45
N LYS A 156 -36.04 -0.45 -23.64
CA LYS A 156 -37.45 -0.84 -23.46
C LYS A 156 -38.09 -1.11 -24.83
N PRO A 157 -39.16 -1.92 -24.88
CA PRO A 157 -39.97 -2.05 -26.09
C PRO A 157 -40.53 -0.68 -26.52
N GLY A 158 -40.66 -0.47 -27.83
CA GLY A 158 -41.09 0.80 -28.41
C GLY A 158 -39.91 1.69 -28.83
N ILE A 159 -40.21 2.97 -29.05
CA ILE A 159 -39.22 3.97 -29.52
C ILE A 159 -38.39 4.44 -28.33
N ASN A 160 -37.06 4.34 -28.44
CA ASN A 160 -36.16 4.86 -27.42
C ASN A 160 -35.83 6.33 -27.69
N GLU A 161 -36.55 7.22 -27.01
CA GLU A 161 -36.40 8.68 -27.12
C GLU A 161 -34.96 9.14 -26.92
N PHE A 162 -34.24 8.55 -25.97
CA PHE A 162 -32.84 8.90 -25.67
C PHE A 162 -31.92 8.66 -26.87
N VAL A 163 -32.16 7.59 -27.64
CA VAL A 163 -31.38 7.32 -28.85
C VAL A 163 -31.70 8.37 -29.92
N PHE A 164 -32.98 8.67 -30.12
CA PHE A 164 -33.42 9.66 -31.11
C PHE A 164 -32.93 11.09 -30.79
N GLU A 165 -32.93 11.50 -29.52
CA GLU A 165 -32.36 12.79 -29.10
C GLU A 165 -30.87 12.89 -29.44
N ASN A 166 -30.10 11.82 -29.17
CA ASN A 166 -28.68 11.78 -29.49
C ASN A 166 -28.41 11.77 -31.00
N LEU A 167 -29.24 11.06 -31.77
CA LEU A 167 -29.17 11.05 -33.24
C LEU A 167 -29.49 12.45 -33.80
N LYS A 168 -30.54 13.13 -33.32
CA LYS A 168 -30.87 14.51 -33.71
C LYS A 168 -29.69 15.46 -33.50
N LYS A 169 -29.02 15.37 -32.35
CA LYS A 169 -27.81 16.18 -32.05
C LYS A 169 -26.64 15.89 -32.98
N THR A 170 -26.53 14.66 -33.49
CA THR A 170 -25.44 14.24 -34.38
C THR A 170 -25.70 14.68 -35.83
N VAL A 171 -26.95 14.63 -36.29
CA VAL A 171 -27.34 15.04 -37.66
C VAL A 171 -27.42 16.56 -37.80
N ALA A 172 -27.78 17.29 -36.74
CA ALA A 172 -27.83 18.74 -36.74
C ALA A 172 -26.43 19.41 -36.71
N LYS A 173 -25.36 18.62 -36.70
CA LYS A 173 -23.97 19.06 -36.60
C LYS A 173 -23.27 18.85 -37.94
#